data_AF-A0A7W0V3M4-F1
#
_entry.id   AF-A0A7W0V3M4-F1
#
_cell.length_a   1.000
_cell.length_b   1.000
_cell.length_c   1.000
_cell.angle_alpha   90.00
_cell.angle_beta   90.00
_cell.angle_gamma   90.00
#
_symmetry.space_group_name_H-M   'P 1'
#
loop_
_entity.id
_entity.type
_entity.pdbx_description
1 polymer ?
#
loop_
_entity_poly.entity_id
_entity_poly.type
_entity_poly.pdbx_seq_one_letter_code
_entity_poly.pdbx_strand_id
1 'polypeptide(L)'
;MINTLEMIEETGERRAPISAGGTIETRRLRRLEVVCWVIALMLGLLHAWASRHNMDGDGISYLDMGEAYWRGDWRMAVNGYWSPLYSWLLGAALFFLRPSSYWEFAAAHLVNLLVYVAALGSFAFFLREMIRYQQSRAAGGGWTGLPGWAWVVVGYALFVWSSLELITLRYVTPDMCVAACVYLAAGLVVRIRRERELAGSRTFALLGLVLGLGYLAKAAMFPLSFVFLGVGWSA
;
A
#
# COMPACT_ATOMS: atom_id res chain seq x y z
N MET A 1 -43.46 5.72 53.49
CA MET A 1 -43.30 6.05 52.06
C MET A 1 -41.83 6.38 51.85
N ILE A 2 -41.05 5.35 51.51
CA ILE A 2 -39.60 5.45 51.32
C ILE A 2 -39.39 5.94 49.88
N ASN A 3 -38.61 7.01 49.73
CA ASN A 3 -38.46 7.77 48.50
C ASN A 3 -37.84 6.93 47.37
N THR A 4 -38.60 6.73 46.29
CA THR A 4 -38.21 6.04 45.06
C THR A 4 -37.26 6.88 44.17
N LEU A 5 -36.33 7.63 44.76
CA LEU A 5 -35.39 8.51 44.05
C LEU A 5 -33.91 8.14 44.26
N GLU A 6 -33.64 7.03 44.97
CA GLU A 6 -32.28 6.52 45.25
C GLU A 6 -31.85 5.38 44.31
N MET A 7 -32.43 5.29 43.11
CA MET A 7 -32.21 4.19 42.15
C MET A 7 -31.68 4.65 40.78
N ILE A 8 -31.03 5.82 40.72
CA ILE A 8 -30.31 6.30 39.53
C ILE A 8 -28.89 6.73 39.90
N GLU A 9 -28.24 5.95 40.78
CA GLU A 9 -26.79 5.89 40.88
C GLU A 9 -26.35 4.49 40.44
N GLU A 10 -25.23 4.41 39.72
CA GLU A 10 -24.60 3.18 39.20
C GLU A 10 -25.04 2.62 37.85
N THR A 11 -24.92 3.41 36.77
CA THR A 11 -24.41 2.87 35.49
C THR A 11 -23.49 3.88 34.80
N GLY A 12 -22.59 4.49 35.58
CA GLY A 12 -21.41 5.12 35.02
C GLY A 12 -20.44 4.02 34.60
N GLU A 13 -20.47 3.60 33.33
CA GLU A 13 -19.36 2.88 32.70
C GLU A 13 -18.08 3.69 32.94
N ARG A 14 -17.37 3.33 34.00
CA ARG A 14 -16.06 3.87 34.34
C ARG A 14 -15.12 3.37 33.25
N ARG A 15 -15.02 4.12 32.14
CA ARG A 15 -14.00 3.92 31.10
C ARG A 15 -12.67 3.74 31.82
N ALA A 16 -12.13 2.53 31.79
CA ALA A 16 -10.88 2.22 32.44
C ALA A 16 -9.82 3.25 32.00
N PRO A 17 -9.05 3.83 32.93
CA PRO A 17 -8.02 4.79 32.57
C PRO A 17 -7.04 4.10 31.62
N ILE A 18 -6.84 4.71 30.44
CA ILE A 18 -5.83 4.27 29.46
C ILE A 18 -4.51 4.15 30.23
N SER A 19 -3.98 2.93 30.37
CA SER A 19 -2.76 2.72 31.15
C SER A 19 -1.64 3.58 30.55
N ALA A 20 -0.92 4.33 31.40
CA ALA A 20 0.22 5.14 30.98
C ALA A 20 1.28 4.31 30.25
N GLY A 21 1.34 2.99 30.50
CA GLY A 21 2.18 2.04 29.77
C GLY A 21 1.81 1.91 28.28
N GLY A 22 0.52 1.79 27.96
CA GLY A 22 0.07 1.61 26.57
C GLY A 22 0.31 2.83 25.67
N THR A 23 0.26 4.04 26.23
CA THR A 23 0.55 5.28 25.50
C THR A 23 2.05 5.47 25.22
N ILE A 24 2.94 4.96 26.09
CA ILE A 24 4.39 5.00 25.85
C ILE A 24 4.79 4.00 24.78
N GLU A 25 4.26 2.78 24.84
CA GLU A 25 4.58 1.71 23.88
C GLU A 25 4.13 2.08 22.45
N THR A 26 2.92 2.58 22.28
CA THR A 26 2.40 3.05 20.99
C THR A 26 3.25 4.18 20.39
N ARG A 27 3.71 5.13 21.21
CA ARG A 27 4.64 6.19 20.76
C ARG A 27 5.98 5.62 20.31
N ARG A 28 6.54 4.65 21.04
CA ARG A 28 7.81 3.99 20.67
C ARG A 28 7.67 3.23 19.35
N LEU A 29 6.60 2.46 19.18
CA LEU A 29 6.31 1.75 17.92
C LEU A 29 6.19 2.71 16.75
N ARG A 30 5.46 3.83 16.91
CA ARG A 30 5.33 4.84 15.85
C ARG A 30 6.66 5.49 15.49
N ARG A 31 7.53 5.78 16.48
CA ARG A 31 8.87 6.31 16.21
C ARG A 31 9.72 5.31 15.43
N LEU A 32 9.72 4.04 15.85
CA LEU A 32 10.41 2.97 15.16
C LEU A 32 9.91 2.85 13.71
N GLU A 33 8.60 2.87 13.53
CA GLU A 33 7.99 2.83 12.21
C GLU A 33 8.45 3.99 11.32
N VAL A 34 8.47 5.23 11.84
CA VAL A 34 8.96 6.40 11.10
C VAL A 34 10.44 6.23 10.72
N VAL A 35 11.27 5.72 11.63
CA VAL A 35 12.69 5.45 11.34
C VAL A 35 12.82 4.42 10.22
N CYS A 36 12.13 3.28 10.30
CA CYS A 36 12.14 2.26 9.25
C CYS A 36 11.62 2.80 7.91
N TRP A 37 10.58 3.63 7.94
CA TRP A 37 10.00 4.26 6.76
C TRP A 37 10.98 5.24 6.10
N VAL A 38 11.66 6.08 6.88
CA VAL A 38 12.69 7.00 6.37
C VAL A 38 13.86 6.22 5.79
N ILE A 39 14.31 5.14 6.45
CA ILE A 39 15.37 4.28 5.93
C ILE A 39 14.96 3.67 4.58
N ALA A 40 13.75 3.10 4.49
CA ALA A 40 13.24 2.54 3.23
C ALA A 40 13.18 3.60 2.12
N LEU A 41 12.67 4.80 2.43
CA LEU A 41 12.64 5.91 1.47
C LEU A 41 14.04 6.29 0.97
N MET A 42 15.01 6.42 1.88
CA MET A 42 16.39 6.79 1.53
C MET A 42 17.04 5.72 0.65
N LEU A 43 16.82 4.45 0.96
CA LEU A 43 17.32 3.33 0.15
C LEU A 43 16.67 3.32 -1.24
N GLY A 44 15.36 3.53 -1.34
CA GLY A 44 14.66 3.64 -2.63
C GLY A 44 15.16 4.81 -3.47
N LEU A 45 15.38 5.98 -2.86
CA LEU A 45 15.94 7.16 -3.54
C LEU A 45 17.35 6.89 -4.05
N LEU A 46 18.21 6.28 -3.22
CA LEU A 46 19.58 5.93 -3.60
C LEU A 46 19.58 4.93 -4.77
N HIS A 47 18.73 3.90 -4.70
CA HIS A 47 18.62 2.88 -5.74
C HIS A 47 18.13 3.48 -7.05
N ALA A 48 17.05 4.28 -7.03
CA ALA A 48 16.53 4.96 -8.23
C ALA A 48 17.55 5.93 -8.83
N TRP A 49 18.28 6.67 -7.99
CA TRP A 49 19.34 7.56 -8.45
C TRP A 49 20.49 6.78 -9.11
N ALA A 50 20.93 5.68 -8.50
CA ALA A 50 21.97 4.82 -9.05
C ALA A 50 21.53 4.16 -10.38
N SER A 51 20.25 3.82 -10.51
CA SER A 51 19.73 3.14 -11.68
C SER A 51 19.22 4.05 -12.80
N ARG A 52 19.13 5.38 -12.60
CA ARG A 52 18.47 6.36 -13.49
C ARG A 52 18.79 6.34 -15.00
N HIS A 53 19.92 5.75 -15.40
CA HIS A 53 20.34 5.64 -16.81
C HIS A 53 20.19 4.22 -17.37
N ASN A 54 19.75 3.26 -16.56
CA ASN A 54 19.39 1.94 -17.07
C ASN A 54 18.07 2.03 -17.82
N MET A 55 17.92 1.18 -18.83
CA MET A 55 16.65 0.96 -19.50
C MET A 55 16.67 -0.43 -20.11
N ASP A 56 15.53 -1.10 -20.05
CA ASP A 56 15.32 -2.43 -20.58
C ASP A 56 14.24 -2.41 -21.69
N GLY A 57 14.07 -3.53 -22.40
CA GLY A 57 13.14 -3.62 -23.53
C GLY A 57 11.67 -3.44 -23.13
N ASP A 58 11.30 -3.87 -21.93
CA ASP A 58 9.94 -3.68 -21.40
C ASP A 58 9.73 -2.19 -21.12
N GLY A 59 10.72 -1.55 -20.49
CA GLY A 59 10.74 -0.12 -20.25
C GLY A 59 10.54 0.75 -21.49
N ILE A 60 11.25 0.45 -22.58
CA ILE A 60 11.07 1.13 -23.87
C ILE A 60 9.63 0.94 -24.37
N SER A 61 9.13 -0.30 -24.34
CA SER A 61 7.76 -0.60 -24.79
C SER A 61 6.70 0.17 -24.00
N TYR A 62 6.86 0.29 -22.68
CA TYR A 62 5.95 1.05 -21.82
C TYR A 62 6.02 2.56 -22.06
N LEU A 63 7.20 3.12 -22.33
CA LEU A 63 7.38 4.54 -22.69
C LEU A 63 6.71 4.84 -24.03
N ASP A 64 6.98 4.03 -25.04
CA ASP A 64 6.42 4.11 -26.38
C ASP A 64 4.89 4.05 -26.36
N MET A 65 4.32 3.10 -25.62
CA MET A 65 2.88 3.02 -25.40
C MET A 65 2.34 4.24 -24.66
N GLY A 66 3.05 4.72 -23.64
CA GLY A 66 2.68 5.91 -22.89
C GLY A 66 2.54 7.12 -23.79
N GLU A 67 3.51 7.34 -24.68
CA GLU A 67 3.46 8.42 -25.66
C GLU A 67 2.35 8.22 -26.70
N ALA A 68 2.12 6.98 -27.16
CA ALA A 68 1.04 6.64 -28.08
C ALA A 68 -0.35 7.03 -27.54
N TYR A 69 -0.61 6.84 -26.24
CA TYR A 69 -1.86 7.31 -25.60
C TYR A 69 -2.06 8.82 -25.76
N TRP A 70 -1.00 9.62 -25.61
CA TRP A 70 -1.08 11.08 -25.71
C TRP A 70 -1.13 11.59 -27.15
N ARG A 71 -0.55 10.84 -28.10
CA ARG A 71 -0.64 11.12 -29.54
C ARG A 71 -1.98 10.67 -30.16
N GLY A 72 -2.80 9.93 -29.42
CA GLY A 72 -4.06 9.38 -29.92
C GLY A 72 -3.89 8.17 -30.85
N ASP A 73 -2.71 7.53 -30.84
CA ASP A 73 -2.46 6.31 -31.61
C ASP A 73 -2.93 5.07 -30.83
N TRP A 74 -4.24 4.84 -30.89
CA TRP A 74 -4.89 3.75 -30.15
C TRP A 74 -4.43 2.35 -30.59
N ARG A 75 -3.93 2.19 -31.82
CA ARG A 75 -3.47 0.88 -32.34
C ARG A 75 -2.19 0.44 -31.64
N MET A 76 -1.31 1.39 -31.35
CA MET A 76 -0.08 1.15 -30.61
C MET A 76 -0.33 1.17 -29.09
N ALA A 77 -1.17 2.10 -28.62
CA ALA A 77 -1.42 2.31 -27.20
C ALA A 77 -2.18 1.16 -26.51
N VAL A 78 -3.13 0.53 -27.21
CA VAL A 78 -3.98 -0.53 -26.64
C VAL A 78 -3.60 -1.87 -27.25
N ASN A 79 -3.06 -2.77 -26.42
CA ASN A 79 -2.76 -4.14 -26.81
C ASN A 79 -3.02 -5.11 -25.65
N GLY A 80 -3.11 -6.41 -25.94
CA GLY A 80 -3.40 -7.45 -24.95
C GLY A 80 -2.20 -7.95 -24.15
N TYR A 81 -1.00 -7.42 -24.42
CA TYR A 81 0.25 -7.90 -23.81
C TYR A 81 0.67 -7.00 -22.64
N TRP A 82 0.63 -5.69 -22.84
CA TRP A 82 1.05 -4.68 -21.87
C TRP A 82 -0.15 -4.05 -21.15
N SER A 83 0.02 -3.81 -19.86
CA SER A 83 -1.06 -3.28 -19.02
C SER A 83 -1.06 -1.75 -18.98
N PRO A 84 -2.23 -1.08 -19.07
CA PRO A 84 -2.30 0.34 -19.42
C PRO A 84 -1.90 1.29 -18.29
N LEU A 85 -2.09 0.93 -17.02
CA LEU A 85 -1.90 1.87 -15.90
C LEU A 85 -0.49 2.43 -15.87
N TYR A 86 0.51 1.56 -16.06
CA TYR A 86 1.90 1.97 -15.98
C TYR A 86 2.33 2.81 -17.19
N SER A 87 1.86 2.47 -18.40
CA SER A 87 2.01 3.34 -19.58
C SER A 87 1.39 4.72 -19.36
N TRP A 88 0.22 4.81 -18.73
CA TRP A 88 -0.42 6.10 -18.43
C TRP A 88 0.43 6.95 -17.48
N LEU A 89 1.00 6.34 -16.43
CA LEU A 89 1.87 7.06 -15.49
C LEU A 89 3.13 7.59 -16.17
N LEU A 90 3.78 6.77 -17.00
CA LEU A 90 4.97 7.17 -17.76
C LEU A 90 4.64 8.25 -18.79
N GLY A 91 3.59 8.04 -19.60
CA GLY A 91 3.16 9.02 -20.59
C GLY A 91 2.80 10.36 -19.94
N ALA A 92 2.09 10.34 -18.81
CA ALA A 92 1.76 11.56 -18.06
C ALA A 92 3.04 12.28 -17.60
N ALA A 93 4.03 11.54 -17.07
CA ALA A 93 5.30 12.13 -16.67
C ALA A 93 6.03 12.78 -17.84
N LEU A 94 6.11 12.12 -19.00
CA LEU A 94 6.72 12.70 -20.20
C LEU A 94 5.95 13.94 -20.69
N PHE A 95 4.61 13.89 -20.69
CA PHE A 95 3.77 14.99 -21.13
C PHE A 95 3.91 16.25 -20.26
N PHE A 96 3.93 16.08 -18.94
CA PHE A 96 4.03 17.19 -18.00
C PHE A 96 5.46 17.70 -17.78
N LEU A 97 6.45 16.80 -17.68
CA LEU A 97 7.84 17.18 -17.41
C LEU A 97 8.60 17.61 -18.66
N ARG A 98 8.18 17.13 -19.85
CA ARG A 98 8.84 17.38 -21.13
C ARG A 98 10.37 17.26 -21.06
N PRO A 99 10.89 16.12 -20.59
CA PRO A 99 12.33 15.95 -20.45
C PRO A 99 12.98 16.04 -21.84
N SER A 100 14.21 16.57 -21.91
CA SER A 100 15.05 16.38 -23.10
C SER A 100 15.36 14.89 -23.28
N SER A 101 15.73 14.44 -24.48
CA SER A 101 16.03 13.02 -24.75
C SER A 101 17.06 12.39 -23.80
N TYR A 102 18.02 13.17 -23.28
CA TYR A 102 18.97 12.70 -22.27
C TYR A 102 18.32 12.30 -20.92
N TRP A 103 17.21 12.94 -20.55
CA TRP A 103 16.54 12.81 -19.25
C TRP A 103 15.29 11.91 -19.27
N GLU A 104 14.90 11.36 -20.41
CA GLU A 104 13.70 10.50 -20.52
C GLU A 104 13.77 9.29 -19.57
N PHE A 105 14.91 8.60 -19.52
CA PHE A 105 15.07 7.43 -18.66
C PHE A 105 15.05 7.80 -17.17
N ALA A 106 15.61 8.96 -16.82
CA ALA A 106 15.56 9.46 -15.47
C ALA A 106 14.13 9.85 -15.07
N ALA A 107 13.33 10.39 -16.00
CA ALA A 107 11.91 10.66 -15.77
C ALA A 107 11.12 9.36 -15.55
N ALA A 108 11.42 8.29 -16.30
CA ALA A 108 10.84 6.96 -16.05
C ALA A 108 11.21 6.43 -14.65
N HIS A 109 12.47 6.56 -14.25
CA HIS A 109 12.94 6.16 -12.92
C HIS A 109 12.34 7.00 -11.80
N LEU A 110 12.05 8.28 -12.05
CA LEU A 110 11.28 9.12 -11.13
C LEU A 110 9.86 8.55 -10.95
N VAL A 111 9.19 8.13 -12.02
CA VAL A 111 7.88 7.45 -11.93
C VAL A 111 8.00 6.18 -11.09
N ASN A 112 9.01 5.34 -11.33
CA ASN A 112 9.27 4.15 -10.50
C ASN A 112 9.45 4.50 -9.02
N LEU A 113 10.22 5.55 -8.72
CA LEU A 113 10.40 6.01 -7.35
C LEU A 113 9.07 6.49 -6.73
N LEU A 114 8.23 7.21 -7.47
CA LEU A 114 6.93 7.64 -6.98
C LEU A 114 5.98 6.46 -6.72
N VAL A 115 5.97 5.46 -7.61
CA VAL A 115 5.22 4.21 -7.42
C VAL A 115 5.75 3.43 -6.22
N TYR A 116 7.07 3.38 -6.02
CA TYR A 116 7.68 2.79 -4.84
C TYR A 116 7.26 3.48 -3.54
N VAL A 117 7.24 4.82 -3.52
CA VAL A 117 6.78 5.58 -2.36
C VAL A 117 5.30 5.31 -2.08
N ALA A 118 4.48 5.19 -3.13
CA ALA A 118 3.09 4.76 -2.98
C ALA A 118 3.00 3.32 -2.42
N ALA A 119 3.83 2.39 -2.90
CA ALA A 119 3.90 1.02 -2.39
C ALA A 119 4.32 0.98 -0.91
N LEU A 120 5.31 1.78 -0.53
CA LEU A 120 5.77 1.93 0.86
C LEU A 120 4.67 2.50 1.75
N GLY A 121 3.90 3.49 1.27
CA GLY A 121 2.72 4.02 1.96
C GLY A 121 1.62 2.97 2.15
N SER A 122 1.29 2.23 1.08
CA SER A 122 0.32 1.13 1.11
C SER A 122 0.75 0.01 2.05
N PHE A 123 2.03 -0.35 2.05
CA PHE A 123 2.62 -1.32 2.96
C PHE A 123 2.55 -0.86 4.41
N ALA A 124 2.92 0.39 4.69
CA ALA A 124 2.83 0.95 6.04
C ALA A 124 1.37 0.94 6.55
N PHE A 125 0.40 1.28 5.70
CA PHE A 125 -1.01 1.15 6.03
C PHE A 125 -1.40 -0.30 6.36
N PHE A 126 -1.07 -1.25 5.48
CA PHE A 126 -1.33 -2.67 5.71
C PHE A 126 -0.74 -3.17 7.02
N LEU A 127 0.54 -2.88 7.27
CA LEU A 127 1.25 -3.34 8.45
C LEU A 127 0.63 -2.78 9.74
N ARG A 128 0.23 -1.50 9.75
CA ARG A 128 -0.49 -0.89 10.88
C ARG A 128 -1.82 -1.57 11.14
N GLU A 129 -2.61 -1.82 10.09
CA GLU A 129 -3.91 -2.49 10.23
C GLU A 129 -3.75 -3.92 10.74
N MET A 130 -2.73 -4.65 10.26
CA MET A 130 -2.39 -5.99 10.72
C MET A 130 -1.97 -6.01 12.19
N ILE A 131 -1.07 -5.12 12.62
CA ILE A 131 -0.63 -5.01 14.02
C ILE A 131 -1.82 -4.71 14.94
N ARG A 132 -2.68 -3.76 14.54
CA ARG A 132 -3.90 -3.42 15.29
C ARG A 132 -4.86 -4.61 15.39
N TYR A 133 -5.06 -5.33 14.28
CA TYR A 133 -5.92 -6.52 14.26
C TYR A 133 -5.39 -7.59 15.23
N GLN A 134 -4.09 -7.85 15.25
CA GLN A 134 -3.48 -8.81 16.19
C GLN A 134 -3.61 -8.36 17.65
N GLN A 135 -3.42 -7.06 17.93
CA GLN A 135 -3.60 -6.50 19.27
C GLN A 135 -5.06 -6.64 19.76
N SER A 136 -6.04 -6.40 18.89
CA SER A 136 -7.46 -6.61 19.21
C SER A 136 -7.76 -8.08 19.53
N ARG A 137 -7.15 -9.04 18.82
CA ARG A 137 -7.32 -10.48 19.11
C ARG A 137 -6.64 -10.92 20.41
N ALA A 138 -5.46 -10.38 20.71
CA ALA A 138 -4.74 -10.69 21.95
C ALA A 138 -5.51 -10.18 23.18
N ALA A 139 -6.14 -9.00 23.09
CA ALA A 139 -6.99 -8.46 24.17
C ALA A 139 -8.22 -9.33 24.45
N GLY A 140 -8.72 -10.06 23.45
CA GLY A 140 -9.83 -11.03 23.58
C GLY A 140 -9.42 -12.41 24.10
N GLY A 141 -8.23 -12.56 24.71
CA GLY A 141 -7.74 -13.85 25.23
C GLY A 141 -7.12 -14.76 24.15
N GLY A 142 -6.83 -14.23 22.96
CA GLY A 142 -6.13 -14.97 21.90
C GLY A 142 -4.63 -15.13 22.18
N TRP A 143 -3.99 -16.03 21.43
CA TRP A 143 -2.55 -16.28 21.46
C TRP A 143 -1.75 -14.98 21.25
N THR A 144 -0.77 -14.71 22.11
CA THR A 144 0.17 -13.59 21.98
C THR A 144 1.22 -13.94 20.91
N GLY A 145 0.99 -13.48 19.68
CA GLY A 145 1.97 -13.60 18.58
C GLY A 145 3.22 -12.73 18.78
N LEU A 146 3.93 -12.45 17.69
CA LEU A 146 5.11 -11.57 17.69
C LEU A 146 4.79 -10.19 18.30
N PRO A 147 5.72 -9.60 19.08
CA PRO A 147 5.54 -8.26 19.62
C PRO A 147 5.50 -7.21 18.50
N GLY A 148 4.84 -6.08 18.74
CA GLY A 148 4.59 -5.06 17.70
C GLY A 148 5.87 -4.52 17.05
N TRP A 149 6.97 -4.39 17.81
CA TRP A 149 8.24 -3.92 17.26
C TRP A 149 8.86 -4.93 16.29
N ALA A 150 8.67 -6.23 16.53
CA ALA A 150 9.20 -7.28 15.66
C ALA A 150 8.46 -7.28 14.32
N TRP A 151 7.14 -7.09 14.34
CA TRP A 151 6.36 -6.88 13.12
C TRP A 151 6.84 -5.69 12.30
N VAL A 152 7.17 -4.57 12.96
CA VAL A 152 7.71 -3.39 12.27
C VAL A 152 9.07 -3.70 11.63
N VAL A 153 10.04 -4.19 12.40
CA VAL A 153 11.40 -4.43 11.87
C VAL A 153 11.41 -5.48 10.77
N VAL A 154 10.79 -6.64 11.01
CA VAL A 154 10.73 -7.73 10.03
C VAL A 154 9.92 -7.30 8.81
N GLY A 155 8.79 -6.62 9.02
CA GLY A 155 7.95 -6.14 7.93
C GLY A 155 8.69 -5.18 7.00
N TYR A 156 9.31 -4.13 7.55
CA TYR A 156 10.06 -3.17 6.72
C TYR A 156 11.30 -3.79 6.08
N ALA A 157 12.00 -4.72 6.75
CA ALA A 157 13.12 -5.44 6.16
C ALA A 157 12.68 -6.28 4.96
N LEU A 158 11.58 -7.03 5.10
CA LEU A 158 11.00 -7.80 3.99
C LEU A 158 10.51 -6.89 2.87
N PHE A 159 9.86 -5.78 3.18
CA PHE A 159 9.43 -4.80 2.18
C PHE A 159 10.63 -4.28 1.40
N VAL A 160 11.68 -3.79 2.06
CA VAL A 160 12.89 -3.26 1.40
C VAL A 160 13.56 -4.33 0.54
N TRP A 161 13.76 -5.53 1.08
CA TRP A 161 14.34 -6.64 0.32
C TRP A 161 13.52 -6.99 -0.92
N SER A 162 12.22 -7.23 -0.76
CA SER A 162 11.34 -7.60 -1.88
C SER A 162 11.18 -6.50 -2.93
N SER A 163 11.06 -5.25 -2.49
CA SER A 163 10.92 -4.11 -3.41
C SER A 163 12.21 -3.76 -4.15
N LEU A 164 13.38 -3.83 -3.49
CA LEU A 164 14.63 -3.39 -4.10
C LEU A 164 15.42 -4.52 -4.79
N GLU A 165 15.30 -5.77 -4.35
CA GLU A 165 16.03 -6.91 -4.93
C GLU A 165 15.16 -7.77 -5.84
N LEU A 166 13.94 -8.13 -5.41
CA LEU A 166 13.06 -9.02 -6.20
C LEU A 166 12.32 -8.25 -7.31
N ILE A 167 11.73 -7.12 -6.98
CA ILE A 167 11.04 -6.26 -7.97
C ILE A 167 12.04 -5.33 -8.65
N THR A 168 12.93 -4.72 -7.86
CA THR A 168 13.91 -3.68 -8.22
C THR A 168 13.31 -2.40 -8.80
N LEU A 169 14.02 -1.29 -8.59
CA LEU A 169 13.70 0.01 -9.22
C LEU A 169 14.45 0.21 -10.53
N ARG A 170 15.34 -0.71 -10.88
CA ARG A 170 16.16 -0.67 -12.10
C ARG A 170 15.35 -1.00 -13.35
N TYR A 171 14.37 -1.90 -13.24
CA TYR A 171 13.53 -2.26 -14.37
C TYR A 171 12.28 -1.38 -14.41
N VAL A 172 11.89 -0.95 -15.60
CA VAL A 172 10.76 -0.05 -15.82
C VAL A 172 9.53 -0.92 -16.11
N THR A 173 8.96 -1.51 -15.05
CA THR A 173 7.86 -2.49 -15.12
C THR A 173 6.71 -2.14 -14.15
N PRO A 174 5.50 -2.68 -14.36
CA PRO A 174 4.34 -2.38 -13.50
C PRO A 174 4.35 -3.15 -12.17
N ASP A 175 5.35 -3.98 -11.90
CA ASP A 175 5.33 -4.92 -10.77
C ASP A 175 5.24 -4.21 -9.42
N MET A 176 5.85 -3.03 -9.30
CA MET A 176 5.73 -2.19 -8.10
C MET A 176 4.32 -1.60 -7.94
N CYS A 177 3.60 -1.29 -9.03
CA CYS A 177 2.19 -0.89 -8.97
C CYS A 177 1.32 -2.03 -8.46
N VAL A 178 1.59 -3.26 -8.90
CA VAL A 178 0.90 -4.47 -8.43
C VAL A 178 1.13 -4.64 -6.93
N ALA A 179 2.38 -4.56 -6.47
CA ALA A 179 2.71 -4.64 -5.04
C ALA A 179 1.96 -3.57 -4.22
N ALA A 180 1.94 -2.32 -4.70
CA ALA A 180 1.21 -1.23 -4.05
C ALA A 180 -0.29 -1.53 -3.90
N CYS A 181 -0.92 -2.05 -4.97
CA CYS A 181 -2.34 -2.42 -4.96
C CYS A 181 -2.61 -3.60 -4.02
N VAL A 182 -1.74 -4.62 -4.02
CA VAL A 182 -1.86 -5.80 -3.15
C VAL A 182 -1.76 -5.41 -1.68
N TYR A 183 -0.77 -4.59 -1.31
CA TYR A 183 -0.65 -4.11 0.07
C TYR A 183 -1.87 -3.29 0.49
N LEU A 184 -2.33 -2.37 -0.36
CA LEU A 184 -3.49 -1.55 -0.05
C LEU A 184 -4.77 -2.38 0.08
N ALA A 185 -5.00 -3.33 -0.84
CA ALA A 185 -6.14 -4.25 -0.78
C ALA A 185 -6.10 -5.12 0.48
N ALA A 186 -4.94 -5.67 0.83
CA ALA A 186 -4.76 -6.44 2.06
C ALA A 186 -5.06 -5.60 3.30
N GLY A 187 -4.57 -4.36 3.36
CA GLY A 187 -4.85 -3.43 4.45
C GLY A 187 -6.33 -3.09 4.59
N LEU A 188 -7.02 -2.87 3.46
CA LEU A 188 -8.46 -2.61 3.43
C LEU A 188 -9.26 -3.82 3.91
N VAL A 189 -8.90 -5.02 3.47
CA VAL A 189 -9.53 -6.26 3.96
C VAL A 189 -9.35 -6.40 5.46
N VAL A 190 -8.12 -6.26 5.99
CA VAL A 190 -7.88 -6.32 7.44
C VAL A 190 -8.71 -5.28 8.19
N ARG A 191 -8.82 -4.06 7.65
CA ARG A 191 -9.66 -3.01 8.23
C ARG A 191 -11.13 -3.38 8.26
N ILE A 192 -11.67 -3.95 7.17
CA ILE A 192 -13.05 -4.45 7.10
C ILE A 192 -13.28 -5.49 8.19
N ARG A 193 -12.35 -6.43 8.39
CA ARG A 193 -12.48 -7.46 9.46
C ARG A 193 -12.48 -6.87 10.87
N ARG A 194 -11.69 -5.81 11.10
CA ARG A 194 -11.59 -5.16 12.42
C ARG A 194 -12.83 -4.32 12.72
N GLU A 195 -13.36 -3.61 11.74
CA GLU A 195 -14.42 -2.61 11.90
C GLU A 195 -15.78 -3.13 11.38
N ARG A 196 -16.10 -4.42 11.57
CA ARG A 196 -17.25 -5.10 10.92
C ARG A 196 -18.58 -4.33 10.98
N GLU A 197 -18.90 -3.74 12.13
CA GLU A 197 -20.16 -2.99 12.34
C GLU A 197 -20.13 -1.57 11.77
N LEU A 198 -18.93 -1.01 11.54
CA LEU A 198 -18.68 0.36 11.10
C LEU A 198 -18.07 0.43 9.68
N ALA A 199 -17.80 -0.72 9.07
CA ALA A 199 -17.23 -0.86 7.73
C ALA A 199 -18.26 -0.37 6.71
N GLY A 200 -18.33 0.94 6.52
CA GLY A 200 -19.24 1.57 5.60
C GLY A 200 -18.95 1.14 4.16
N SER A 201 -19.96 1.25 3.30
CA SER A 201 -19.89 0.96 1.85
C SER A 201 -18.69 1.62 1.15
N ARG A 202 -18.15 2.71 1.72
CA ARG A 202 -16.94 3.40 1.27
C ARG A 202 -15.70 2.49 1.27
N THR A 203 -15.47 1.69 2.30
CA THR A 203 -14.26 0.84 2.38
C THR A 203 -14.31 -0.28 1.34
N PHE A 204 -15.50 -0.84 1.09
CA PHE A 204 -15.72 -1.81 0.02
C PHE A 204 -15.59 -1.19 -1.37
N ALA A 205 -16.11 0.02 -1.58
CA ALA A 205 -15.93 0.75 -2.83
C ALA A 205 -14.45 1.06 -3.11
N LEU A 206 -13.70 1.47 -2.09
CA LEU A 206 -12.25 1.67 -2.18
C LEU A 206 -11.52 0.36 -2.50
N LEU A 207 -11.91 -0.76 -1.88
CA LEU A 207 -11.33 -2.07 -2.20
C LEU A 207 -11.57 -2.41 -3.68
N GLY A 208 -12.80 -2.26 -4.18
CA GLY A 208 -13.13 -2.49 -5.59
C GLY A 208 -12.31 -1.61 -6.54
N LEU A 209 -12.14 -0.32 -6.21
CA LEU A 209 -11.31 0.60 -6.98
C LEU A 209 -9.84 0.15 -7.03
N VAL A 210 -9.28 -0.24 -5.87
CA VAL A 210 -7.89 -0.70 -5.78
C VAL A 210 -7.67 -2.00 -6.56
N LEU A 211 -8.64 -2.92 -6.54
CA LEU A 211 -8.59 -4.15 -7.32
C LEU A 211 -8.69 -3.87 -8.83
N GLY A 212 -9.56 -2.94 -9.23
CA GLY A 212 -9.65 -2.47 -10.61
C GLY A 212 -8.35 -1.83 -11.10
N LEU A 213 -7.72 -0.98 -10.28
CA LEU A 213 -6.40 -0.41 -10.58
C LEU A 213 -5.32 -1.50 -10.66
N GLY A 214 -5.36 -2.51 -9.77
CA GLY A 214 -4.48 -3.65 -9.83
C GLY A 214 -4.60 -4.43 -11.15
N TYR A 215 -5.83 -4.65 -11.63
CA TYR A 215 -6.06 -5.26 -12.94
C TYR A 215 -5.47 -4.45 -14.09
N LEU A 216 -5.63 -3.11 -14.06
CA LEU A 216 -5.01 -2.22 -15.04
C LEU A 216 -3.49 -2.15 -14.94
N ALA A 217 -2.91 -2.51 -13.79
CA ALA A 217 -1.47 -2.65 -13.61
C ALA A 217 -0.94 -3.96 -14.18
N LYS A 218 -1.64 -5.08 -13.95
CA LYS A 218 -1.30 -6.40 -14.47
C LYS A 218 -2.51 -7.31 -14.46
N ALA A 219 -2.82 -7.92 -15.60
CA ALA A 219 -3.99 -8.79 -15.75
C ALA A 219 -4.04 -9.97 -14.75
N ALA A 220 -2.88 -10.42 -14.24
CA ALA A 220 -2.79 -11.43 -13.18
C ALA A 220 -3.55 -11.05 -11.88
N MET A 221 -3.83 -9.76 -11.67
CA MET A 221 -4.66 -9.28 -10.56
C MET A 221 -6.14 -9.63 -10.72
N PHE A 222 -6.61 -10.01 -11.91
CA PHE A 222 -8.00 -10.41 -12.14
C PHE A 222 -8.45 -11.60 -11.26
N PRO A 223 -7.82 -12.79 -11.33
CA PRO A 223 -8.17 -13.90 -10.46
C PRO A 223 -7.95 -13.56 -8.98
N LEU A 224 -6.89 -12.82 -8.66
CA LEU A 224 -6.58 -12.43 -7.28
C LEU A 224 -7.65 -11.48 -6.68
N SER A 225 -8.31 -10.67 -7.51
CA SER A 225 -9.37 -9.76 -7.06
C SER A 225 -10.55 -10.52 -6.48
N PHE A 226 -10.92 -11.68 -7.04
CA PHE A 226 -11.98 -12.52 -6.48
C PHE A 226 -11.59 -13.09 -5.11
N VAL A 227 -10.31 -13.40 -4.90
CA VAL A 227 -9.82 -13.85 -3.59
C VAL A 227 -9.97 -12.73 -2.56
N PHE A 228 -9.55 -11.51 -2.88
CA PHE A 228 -9.70 -10.37 -1.96
C PHE A 228 -11.17 -10.05 -1.66
N LEU A 229 -12.04 -10.09 -2.67
CA LEU A 229 -13.48 -9.88 -2.49
C LEU A 229 -14.10 -11.00 -1.64
N GLY A 230 -13.75 -12.26 -1.88
CA GLY A 230 -14.24 -13.40 -1.10
C GLY A 230 -13.80 -13.34 0.36
N VAL A 231 -12.53 -12.99 0.61
CA VAL A 231 -12.02 -12.82 1.99
C VAL A 231 -12.64 -11.59 2.67
N GLY A 232 -12.85 -10.50 1.94
CA GLY A 232 -13.52 -9.31 2.47
C GLY A 232 -15.00 -9.53 2.76
N TRP A 233 -15.69 -10.34 1.96
CA TRP A 233 -17.10 -10.68 2.13
C TRP A 233 -17.35 -11.71 3.26
N SER A 234 -16.43 -12.65 3.45
CA SER A 234 -16.50 -13.67 4.51
C SER A 234 -16.07 -13.17 5.89
N ALA A 235 -15.71 -11.89 6.02
CA ALA A 235 -15.32 -11.25 7.27
C ALA A 235 -16.52 -10.78 8.11
#